data_AF-A0A4Q0I789-F1
#
_entry.id   AF-A0A4Q0I789-F1
#
_cell.length_a   1.000
_cell.length_b   1.000
_cell.length_c   1.000
_cell.angle_alpha   90.00
_cell.angle_beta   90.00
_cell.angle_gamma   90.00
#
_symmetry.space_group_name_H-M   'P 1'
#
loop_
_entity.id
_entity.type
_entity.pdbx_description
1 polymer ?
#
loop_
_entity_poly.entity_id
_entity_poly.type
_entity_poly.pdbx_seq_one_letter_code
_entity_poly.pdbx_strand_id
1 'polypeptide(L)'
;MYKVGVIGDKDSILGFKALGMSVFPVTSAAEAQETIDEIAAMQYAVIYITEQFAKDIVSTIDKYKDHRFPAIILIPGNQGSLGIGMMSVKKSVERAVGADILFKDE
;
A
#
# COMPACT_ATOMS: atom_id res chain seq x y z
N MET A 1 -20.82 0.39 -6.71
CA MET A 1 -19.78 -0.63 -7.04
C MET A 1 -18.45 -0.06 -6.56
N TYR A 2 -17.70 -0.78 -5.74
CA TYR A 2 -16.44 -0.26 -5.20
C TYR A 2 -15.32 -0.33 -6.25
N LYS A 3 -14.44 0.68 -6.26
CA LYS A 3 -13.29 0.75 -7.17
C LYS A 3 -12.01 0.31 -6.47
N VAL A 4 -11.06 -0.20 -7.27
CA VAL A 4 -9.73 -0.61 -6.84
C VAL A 4 -8.70 0.20 -7.61
N GLY A 5 -7.78 0.82 -6.87
CA GLY A 5 -6.70 1.66 -7.38
C GLY A 5 -5.35 0.99 -7.17
N VAL A 6 -4.41 1.24 -8.08
CA VAL A 6 -3.03 0.76 -7.97
C VAL A 6 -2.10 1.95 -8.25
N ILE A 7 -1.21 2.25 -7.30
CA ILE A 7 -0.24 3.35 -7.34
C ILE A 7 1.16 2.75 -7.36
N GLY A 8 2.02 3.25 -8.23
CA GLY A 8 3.41 2.79 -8.31
C GLY A 8 4.11 3.23 -9.56
N ASP A 9 5.30 2.70 -9.81
CA ASP A 9 6.02 2.96 -11.04
C ASP A 9 5.29 2.31 -12.21
N LYS A 10 5.35 2.96 -13.36
CA LYS A 10 4.59 2.57 -14.56
C LYS A 10 4.82 1.11 -14.95
N ASP A 11 6.06 0.65 -14.87
CA ASP A 11 6.45 -0.70 -15.33
C ASP A 11 5.90 -1.79 -14.40
N SER A 12 5.78 -1.51 -13.11
CA SER A 12 5.22 -2.46 -12.13
C SER A 12 3.71 -2.58 -12.21
N ILE A 13 2.99 -1.49 -12.50
CA ILE A 13 1.54 -1.43 -12.29
C ILE A 13 0.71 -1.54 -13.58
N LEU A 14 1.30 -1.40 -14.76
CA LEU A 14 0.53 -1.34 -16.02
C LEU A 14 -0.34 -2.58 -16.25
N GLY A 15 0.15 -3.76 -15.82
CA GLY A 15 -0.56 -5.04 -15.96
C GLY A 15 -1.92 -5.08 -15.24
N PHE A 16 -2.08 -4.32 -14.16
CA PHE A 16 -3.31 -4.27 -13.37
C PHE A 16 -4.49 -3.64 -14.15
N LYS A 17 -4.19 -2.82 -15.17
CA LYS A 17 -5.22 -2.25 -16.05
C LYS A 17 -5.99 -3.32 -16.83
N ALA A 18 -5.30 -4.40 -17.23
CA ALA A 18 -5.94 -5.52 -17.94
C ALA A 18 -6.94 -6.29 -17.05
N LEU A 19 -6.79 -6.18 -15.72
CA LEU A 19 -7.67 -6.79 -14.73
C LEU A 19 -8.82 -5.86 -14.30
N GLY A 20 -8.97 -4.69 -14.96
CA GLY A 20 -10.05 -3.73 -14.67
C GLY A 20 -9.80 -2.81 -13.48
N MET A 21 -8.57 -2.77 -12.95
CA MET A 21 -8.19 -1.82 -11.89
C MET A 21 -7.79 -0.46 -12.47
N SER A 22 -7.98 0.60 -11.68
CA SER A 22 -7.52 1.94 -12.04
C SER A 22 -6.04 2.08 -11.66
N VAL A 23 -5.20 2.41 -12.63
CA VAL A 23 -3.75 2.52 -12.42
C VAL A 23 -3.32 3.98 -12.42
N PHE A 24 -2.48 4.34 -11.45
CA PHE A 24 -1.98 5.69 -11.22
C PHE A 24 -0.45 5.64 -11.17
N PRO A 25 0.22 5.79 -12.32
CA PRO A 25 1.68 5.80 -12.36
C PRO A 25 2.19 7.08 -11.67
N VAL A 26 3.16 6.94 -10.78
CA VAL A 26 3.76 8.05 -10.04
C VAL A 26 5.28 8.01 -10.15
N THR A 27 5.91 9.16 -9.95
CA THR A 27 7.36 9.36 -10.07
C THR A 27 8.01 9.84 -8.77
N SER A 28 7.19 10.28 -7.80
CA SER A 28 7.67 10.74 -6.50
C SER A 28 6.74 10.34 -5.35
N ALA A 29 7.28 10.37 -4.12
CA ALA A 29 6.51 10.16 -2.90
C ALA A 29 5.41 11.22 -2.71
N ALA A 30 5.69 12.49 -3.07
CA ALA A 30 4.71 13.57 -2.98
C ALA A 30 3.51 13.32 -3.91
N GLU A 31 3.78 12.93 -5.15
CA GLU A 31 2.75 12.58 -6.13
C GLU A 31 1.92 11.36 -5.68
N ALA A 32 2.58 10.35 -5.10
CA ALA A 32 1.90 9.20 -4.51
C ALA A 32 0.95 9.60 -3.37
N GLN A 33 1.39 10.53 -2.50
CA GLN A 33 0.56 11.05 -1.41
C GLN A 33 -0.67 11.80 -1.94
N GLU A 34 -0.49 12.73 -2.86
CA GLU A 34 -1.59 13.48 -3.48
C GLU A 34 -2.59 12.53 -4.14
N THR A 35 -2.09 11.54 -4.88
CA THR A 35 -2.92 10.52 -5.53
C THR A 35 -3.74 9.72 -4.53
N ILE A 36 -3.17 9.31 -3.39
CA ILE A 36 -3.91 8.58 -2.34
C ILE A 36 -5.09 9.43 -1.85
N ASP A 37 -4.84 10.70 -1.53
CA ASP A 37 -5.87 11.58 -0.97
C ASP A 37 -6.99 11.86 -1.99
N GLU A 38 -6.63 12.04 -3.27
CA GLU A 38 -7.60 12.20 -4.37
C GLU A 38 -8.49 10.96 -4.54
N ILE A 39 -7.89 9.77 -4.62
CA ILE A 39 -8.66 8.54 -4.87
C ILE A 39 -9.40 8.05 -3.61
N ALA A 40 -8.93 8.39 -2.42
CA ALA A 40 -9.67 8.20 -1.18
C ALA A 40 -10.98 9.00 -1.18
N ALA A 41 -10.93 10.28 -1.60
CA ALA A 41 -12.13 11.13 -1.75
C ALA A 41 -13.13 10.58 -2.78
N MET A 42 -12.64 9.83 -3.78
CA MET A 42 -13.46 9.15 -4.78
C MET A 42 -14.04 7.80 -4.32
N GLN A 43 -13.97 7.49 -3.02
CA GLN A 43 -14.54 6.29 -2.40
C GLN A 43 -14.02 4.97 -2.99
N TYR A 44 -12.72 4.91 -3.30
CA TYR A 44 -12.06 3.65 -3.60
C TYR A 44 -12.08 2.74 -2.37
N ALA A 45 -12.35 1.44 -2.56
CA ALA A 45 -12.34 0.50 -1.44
C ALA A 45 -10.93 0.01 -1.10
N VAL A 46 -10.11 -0.21 -2.12
CA VAL A 46 -8.75 -0.73 -1.98
C VAL A 46 -7.81 0.10 -2.82
N ILE A 47 -6.67 0.46 -2.24
CA ILE A 47 -5.54 1.09 -2.91
C ILE A 47 -4.33 0.18 -2.72
N TYR A 48 -3.85 -0.41 -3.79
CA TYR A 48 -2.53 -1.03 -3.82
C TYR A 48 -1.48 0.04 -4.05
N ILE A 49 -0.36 -0.02 -3.34
CA ILE A 49 0.77 0.87 -3.55
C ILE A 49 2.09 0.09 -3.47
N THR A 50 3.02 0.36 -4.39
CA THR A 50 4.33 -0.29 -4.33
C THR A 50 5.14 0.19 -3.12
N GLU A 51 5.89 -0.73 -2.50
CA GLU A 51 6.67 -0.45 -1.29
C GLU A 51 7.70 0.68 -1.49
N GLN A 52 8.19 0.85 -2.73
CA GLN A 52 9.16 1.90 -3.10
C GLN A 52 8.65 3.31 -2.81
N PHE A 53 7.36 3.57 -3.02
CA PHE A 53 6.76 4.88 -2.72
C PHE A 53 6.21 4.93 -1.31
N ALA A 54 5.63 3.83 -0.84
CA ALA A 54 4.99 3.77 0.48
C ALA A 54 5.95 4.04 1.65
N LYS A 55 7.22 3.65 1.52
CA LYS A 55 8.25 3.85 2.55
C LYS A 55 8.41 5.32 2.96
N ASP A 56 8.17 6.24 2.04
CA ASP A 56 8.39 7.68 2.22
C ASP A 56 7.11 8.43 2.64
N ILE A 57 5.96 7.74 2.68
CA ILE A 57 4.64 8.33 2.99
C ILE A 57 3.86 7.55 4.06
N VAL A 58 4.57 6.86 4.96
CA VAL A 58 3.98 6.02 6.01
C VAL A 58 2.96 6.79 6.86
N SER A 59 3.24 8.06 7.17
CA SER A 59 2.32 8.91 7.94
C SER A 59 0.99 9.14 7.24
N THR A 60 0.96 9.22 5.90
CA THR A 60 -0.27 9.32 5.12
C THR A 60 -1.03 7.99 5.13
N ILE A 61 -0.33 6.88 4.95
CA ILE A 61 -0.94 5.54 5.00
C ILE A 61 -1.56 5.26 6.37
N ASP A 62 -0.85 5.63 7.45
CA ASP A 62 -1.30 5.41 8.83
C ASP A 62 -2.61 6.14 9.16
N LYS A 63 -2.88 7.30 8.55
CA LYS A 63 -4.16 8.02 8.72
C LYS A 63 -5.36 7.14 8.35
N TYR A 64 -5.21 6.27 7.37
CA TYR A 64 -6.29 5.43 6.87
C TYR A 64 -6.43 4.09 7.61
N LYS A 65 -5.52 3.73 8.53
CA LYS A 65 -5.57 2.44 9.26
C LYS A 65 -6.83 2.26 10.11
N ASP A 66 -7.31 3.35 10.71
CA ASP A 66 -8.52 3.34 11.54
C ASP A 66 -9.80 3.66 10.73
N HIS A 67 -9.66 3.91 9.43
CA HIS A 67 -10.77 4.21 8.54
C HIS A 67 -11.27 2.93 7.85
N ARG A 68 -12.58 2.87 7.59
CA ARG A 68 -13.16 1.73 6.84
C ARG A 68 -12.68 1.68 5.40
N PHE A 69 -12.52 2.84 4.76
CA PHE A 69 -12.06 2.98 3.38
C PHE A 69 -11.15 4.20 3.23
N PRO A 70 -10.17 4.15 2.31
CA PRO A 70 -9.71 2.97 1.56
C PRO A 70 -8.84 2.04 2.42
N ALA A 71 -8.84 0.74 2.12
CA ALA A 71 -7.81 -0.19 2.60
C ALA A 71 -6.54 -0.03 1.75
N ILE A 72 -5.44 0.41 2.36
CA ILE A 72 -4.17 0.63 1.66
C ILE A 72 -3.26 -0.58 1.84
N ILE A 73 -2.91 -1.25 0.74
CA ILE A 73 -2.17 -2.52 0.73
C ILE A 73 -0.84 -2.33 0.00
N LEU A 74 0.25 -2.69 0.67
CA LEU A 74 1.60 -2.64 0.15
C LEU A 74 1.85 -3.83 -0.79
N ILE A 75 2.43 -3.57 -1.96
CA ILE A 75 2.85 -4.60 -2.92
C ILE A 75 4.32 -4.41 -3.34
N PRO A 76 5.02 -5.47 -3.76
CA PRO A 76 6.35 -5.31 -4.35
C PRO A 76 6.28 -4.50 -5.65
N GLY A 77 7.34 -3.74 -5.93
CA GLY A 77 7.60 -3.18 -7.26
C GLY A 77 8.45 -4.12 -8.11
N ASN A 78 8.85 -3.66 -9.29
CA ASN A 78 9.74 -4.37 -10.23
C ASN A 78 11.13 -4.66 -9.66
N GLN A 79 11.57 -3.90 -8.66
CA GLN A 79 12.82 -4.12 -7.91
C GLN A 79 12.66 -5.10 -6.73
N GLY A 80 11.46 -5.68 -6.55
CA GLY A 80 11.13 -6.55 -5.43
C GLY A 80 10.46 -5.85 -4.25
N SER A 81 10.32 -6.58 -3.14
CA SER A 81 9.78 -6.08 -1.87
C SER A 81 10.90 -5.47 -1.02
N LEU A 82 10.58 -4.43 -0.25
CA LEU A 82 11.44 -3.86 0.78
C LEU A 82 11.14 -4.47 2.17
N GLY A 83 10.25 -5.45 2.24
CA GLY A 83 9.81 -6.11 3.47
C GLY A 83 8.88 -5.27 4.35
N ILE A 84 8.43 -4.09 3.90
CA ILE A 84 7.69 -3.13 4.73
C ILE A 84 6.33 -3.70 5.14
N GLY A 85 5.64 -4.36 4.20
CA GLY A 85 4.37 -5.01 4.50
C GLY A 85 4.52 -6.06 5.59
N MET A 86 5.54 -6.90 5.47
CA MET A 86 5.78 -7.98 6.44
C MET A 86 6.23 -7.46 7.80
N MET A 87 7.08 -6.44 7.83
CA MET A 87 7.46 -5.75 9.08
C MET A 87 6.24 -5.15 9.78
N SER A 88 5.30 -4.56 9.03
CA SER A 88 4.04 -4.04 9.58
C SER A 88 3.18 -5.15 10.21
N VAL A 89 3.13 -6.33 9.58
CA VAL A 89 2.44 -7.51 10.14
C VAL A 89 3.12 -7.96 11.42
N LYS A 90 4.45 -8.16 11.41
CA LYS A 90 5.22 -8.55 12.61
C LYS A 90 4.99 -7.59 13.77
N LYS A 91 5.10 -6.28 13.54
CA LYS A 91 4.85 -5.24 14.56
C LYS A 91 3.42 -5.28 15.09
N SER A 92 2.44 -5.55 14.24
CA SER A 92 1.04 -5.66 14.65
C SER A 92 0.80 -6.89 15.53
N VAL A 93 1.45 -8.01 15.20
CA VAL A 93 1.42 -9.25 15.99
C VAL A 93 2.09 -9.06 17.35
N GLU A 94 3.30 -8.51 17.39
CA GLU A 94 4.01 -8.20 18.64
C GLU A 94 3.19 -7.27 19.54
N ARG A 95 2.54 -6.25 18.96
CA ARG A 95 1.67 -5.35 19.72
C ARG A 95 0.44 -6.05 20.29
N ALA A 96 -0.17 -6.97 19.54
CA ALA A 96 -1.41 -7.63 19.93
C ALA A 96 -1.18 -8.80 20.91
N VAL A 97 -0.10 -9.54 20.72
CA VAL A 97 0.18 -10.80 21.45
C VAL A 97 1.29 -10.62 22.50
N GLY A 98 2.14 -9.60 22.35
CA GLY A 98 3.29 -9.37 23.22
C GLY A 98 4.55 -10.17 22.84
N ALA A 99 4.49 -10.94 21.75
CA ALA A 99 5.60 -11.77 21.27
C ALA A 99 5.52 -11.95 19.75
N ASP A 100 6.67 -12.20 19.12
CA ASP A 100 6.69 -12.69 17.75
C ASP A 100 6.29 -14.17 17.72
N ILE A 101 5.11 -14.45 17.19
CA ILE A 101 4.58 -15.80 17.03
C ILE A 101 4.68 -16.31 15.58
N LEU A 102 5.01 -15.44 14.63
CA LEU A 102 4.97 -15.75 13.19
C LEU A 102 6.38 -16.00 12.62
N PHE A 103 7.37 -15.25 13.09
CA PHE A 103 8.74 -15.33 12.59
C PHE A 103 9.63 -15.82 13.74
N LYS A 104 9.66 -17.13 13.95
CA LYS A 104 10.66 -17.74 14.82
C LYS A 104 12.02 -17.63 14.12
N ASP A 105 13.02 -17.12 14.83
CA ASP A 105 14.41 -17.17 14.39
C ASP A 105 14.77 -18.65 14.13
N GLU A 106 15.23 -18.94 12.91
CA GLU A 106 16.10 -20.11 12.68
C GLU A 106 17.53 -19.75 13.12
#